data_AF-A0AAU4J5X0-F1
#
_entry.id   AF-A0AAU4J5X0-F1
#
_cell.length_a   1.000
_cell.length_b   1.000
_cell.length_c   1.000
_cell.angle_alpha   90.00
_cell.angle_beta   90.00
_cell.angle_gamma   90.00
#
_symmetry.space_group_name_H-M   'P 1'
#
loop_
_entity.id
_entity.type
_entity.pdbx_description
1 polymer ?
#
loop_
_entity_poly.entity_id
_entity_poly.type
_entity_poly.pdbx_seq_one_letter_code
_entity_poly.pdbx_strand_id
1 'polypeptide(L)'
;MDGNDALVSDAAWHTDTYKLRDLFQDYEVKGLRYLKGGQYASWHRGVATVISCPGASKKGDVVSLEVRDMRWNADSQSLLEQLVPSYFKAYKKKLGCST
;
A
#
# COMPACT_ATOMS: atom_id res chain seq x y z
N MET A 1 9.71 4.83 -23.09
CA MET A 1 8.78 4.88 -21.94
C MET A 1 7.46 4.35 -22.46
N ASP A 2 7.24 3.05 -22.34
CA ASP A 2 6.01 2.43 -22.83
C ASP A 2 4.92 2.67 -21.80
N GLY A 3 4.09 3.68 -22.06
CA GLY A 3 3.02 4.20 -21.20
C GLY A 3 1.86 3.23 -21.03
N ASN A 4 2.15 2.05 -20.51
CA ASN A 4 1.24 0.92 -20.48
C ASN A 4 1.29 0.15 -19.15
N ASP A 5 2.08 0.62 -18.18
CA ASP A 5 2.06 0.11 -16.80
C ASP A 5 0.83 0.65 -16.10
N ALA A 6 -0.22 -0.15 -16.14
CA ALA A 6 -1.52 0.16 -15.61
C ALA A 6 -1.46 0.00 -14.08
N LEU A 7 -0.92 1.02 -13.39
CA LEU A 7 -0.87 1.10 -11.93
C LEU A 7 -2.05 1.93 -11.41
N VAL A 8 -2.78 1.40 -10.42
CA VAL A 8 -3.83 2.12 -9.68
C VAL A 8 -3.41 2.23 -8.23
N SER A 9 -3.57 3.41 -7.61
CA SER A 9 -3.38 3.57 -6.18
C SER A 9 -4.65 4.04 -5.50
N ASP A 10 -5.05 3.31 -4.46
CA ASP A 10 -6.25 3.57 -3.68
C ASP A 10 -5.89 3.78 -2.21
N ALA A 11 -6.52 4.79 -1.59
CA ALA A 11 -6.30 5.15 -0.18
C ALA A 11 -7.62 5.16 0.60
N ALA A 12 -7.67 4.48 1.73
CA ALA A 12 -8.84 4.43 2.61
C ALA A 12 -8.45 4.75 4.06
N TRP A 13 -9.25 5.58 4.72
CA TRP A 13 -9.05 5.98 6.13
C TRP A 13 -9.75 5.03 7.08
N HIS A 14 -9.09 4.72 8.20
CA HIS A 14 -9.51 3.75 9.21
C HIS A 14 -9.18 4.23 10.63
N THR A 15 -9.67 3.51 11.63
CA THR A 15 -9.33 3.71 13.04
C THR A 15 -7.89 3.31 13.34
N ASP A 16 -7.34 3.79 14.45
CA ASP A 16 -5.99 3.52 14.96
C ASP A 16 -5.67 2.02 15.20
N THR A 17 -6.71 1.23 15.45
CA THR A 17 -6.63 -0.22 15.61
C THR A 17 -6.40 -0.97 14.31
N TYR A 18 -6.70 -0.37 13.14
CA TYR A 18 -6.56 -1.02 11.83
C TYR A 18 -5.10 -1.33 11.51
N LYS A 19 -4.84 -2.58 11.10
CA LYS A 19 -3.52 -3.11 10.75
C LYS A 19 -3.52 -3.62 9.31
N LEU A 20 -2.31 -3.75 8.76
CA LEU A 20 -2.12 -4.22 7.39
C LEU A 20 -2.74 -5.60 7.11
N ARG A 21 -2.76 -6.49 8.10
CA ARG A 21 -3.43 -7.81 7.97
C ARG A 21 -4.94 -7.69 7.78
N ASP A 22 -5.55 -6.62 8.30
CA ASP A 22 -7.00 -6.43 8.28
C ASP A 22 -7.48 -6.13 6.85
N LEU A 23 -6.59 -5.56 6.01
CA LEU A 23 -6.83 -5.37 4.58
C LEU A 23 -7.14 -6.66 3.82
N PHE A 24 -6.66 -7.80 4.31
CA PHE A 24 -6.74 -9.08 3.63
C PHE A 24 -7.69 -10.07 4.32
N GLN A 25 -8.48 -9.62 5.30
CA GLN A 25 -9.43 -10.50 6.00
C GLN A 25 -10.61 -10.91 5.13
N ASP A 26 -11.02 -10.04 4.19
CA ASP A 26 -12.27 -10.20 3.45
C ASP A 26 -12.13 -10.97 2.12
N TYR A 27 -10.92 -11.30 1.68
CA TYR A 27 -10.71 -12.01 0.41
C TYR A 27 -9.42 -12.84 0.37
N GLU A 28 -9.48 -13.96 -0.36
CA GLU A 28 -8.33 -14.86 -0.51
C GLU A 28 -7.26 -14.25 -1.44
N VAL A 29 -6.13 -13.84 -0.85
CA VAL A 29 -5.02 -13.23 -1.59
C VAL A 29 -3.97 -14.26 -1.93
N LYS A 30 -3.86 -14.60 -3.23
CA LYS A 30 -2.80 -15.48 -3.72
C LYS A 30 -1.43 -14.81 -3.61
N GLY A 31 -0.47 -15.54 -3.05
CA GLY A 31 0.93 -15.13 -2.96
C GLY A 31 1.18 -13.98 -1.99
N LEU A 32 0.35 -13.82 -0.95
CA LEU A 32 0.54 -12.79 0.07
C LEU A 32 1.87 -13.02 0.82
N ARG A 33 2.71 -11.97 0.83
CA ARG A 33 4.00 -11.94 1.53
C ARG A 33 4.13 -10.63 2.28
N TYR A 34 4.64 -10.70 3.50
CA TYR A 34 4.96 -9.52 4.29
C TYR A 34 6.44 -9.17 4.15
N LEU A 35 6.72 -7.91 3.84
CA LEU A 35 8.07 -7.40 3.61
C LEU A 35 8.47 -6.46 4.76
N LYS A 36 9.79 -6.32 4.97
CA LYS A 36 10.37 -5.38 5.96
C LYS A 36 9.74 -5.49 7.36
N GLY A 37 9.55 -6.71 7.85
CA GLY A 37 8.96 -6.95 9.18
C GLY A 37 7.46 -6.63 9.28
N GLY A 38 6.74 -6.65 8.15
CA GLY A 38 5.29 -6.41 8.12
C GLY A 38 4.88 -4.97 7.85
N GLN A 39 5.83 -4.10 7.49
CA GLN A 39 5.53 -2.72 7.07
C GLN A 39 4.79 -2.66 5.73
N TYR A 40 5.05 -3.65 4.86
CA TYR A 40 4.43 -3.76 3.55
C TYR A 40 3.94 -5.18 3.34
N ALA A 41 2.89 -5.28 2.54
CA ALA A 41 2.39 -6.54 2.02
C ALA A 41 2.51 -6.50 0.51
N SER A 42 2.86 -7.64 -0.06
CA SER A 42 2.98 -7.84 -1.50
C SER A 42 2.19 -9.09 -1.87
N TRP A 43 1.45 -9.03 -2.97
CA TRP A 43 0.71 -10.15 -3.52
C TRP A 43 0.69 -10.11 -5.04
N HIS A 44 0.09 -11.13 -5.66
CA HIS A 44 0.04 -11.30 -7.11
C HIS A 44 -0.67 -10.18 -7.90
N ARG A 45 -1.12 -9.08 -7.30
CA ARG A 45 -1.65 -7.92 -8.04
C ARG A 45 -1.16 -6.59 -7.52
N GLY A 46 -0.17 -6.59 -6.63
CA GLY A 46 0.28 -5.33 -6.08
C GLY A 46 0.89 -5.44 -4.70
N VAL A 47 0.86 -4.30 -4.03
CA VAL A 47 1.51 -4.04 -2.75
C VAL A 47 0.63 -3.10 -1.93
N ALA A 48 0.75 -3.20 -0.61
CA ALA A 48 0.01 -2.35 0.29
C ALA A 48 0.82 -1.98 1.52
N THR A 49 0.42 -0.90 2.15
CA THR A 49 0.87 -0.51 3.48
C THR A 49 -0.28 0.09 4.28
N VAL A 50 -0.03 0.24 5.58
CA VAL A 50 -0.89 0.97 6.49
C VAL A 50 -0.03 2.04 7.18
N ILE A 51 -0.42 3.30 7.01
CA ILE A 51 0.33 4.47 7.50
C ILE A 51 -0.47 5.07 8.65
N SER A 52 0.15 5.15 9.83
CA SER A 52 -0.38 5.95 10.93
C SER A 52 -0.20 7.44 10.62
N CYS A 53 -1.31 8.17 10.72
CA CYS A 53 -1.45 9.55 10.30
C CYS A 53 -2.51 10.30 11.17
N PRO A 54 -2.36 10.30 12.51
CA PRO A 54 -3.36 10.85 13.41
C PRO A 54 -3.56 12.36 13.19
N GLY A 55 -4.81 12.80 13.20
CA GLY A 55 -5.17 14.20 13.02
C GLY A 55 -5.05 14.77 11.59
N ALA A 56 -4.53 14.00 10.62
CA ALA A 56 -4.47 14.43 9.22
C ALA A 56 -5.81 14.34 8.49
N SER A 57 -6.76 13.56 9.01
CA SER A 57 -8.10 13.39 8.44
C SER A 57 -9.14 13.29 9.55
N LYS A 58 -10.32 13.86 9.31
CA LYS A 58 -11.49 13.67 10.19
C LYS A 58 -12.11 12.27 10.04
N LYS A 59 -11.68 11.47 9.05
CA LYS A 59 -12.23 10.15 8.74
C LYS A 59 -11.52 9.01 9.48
N GLY A 60 -10.35 9.26 10.05
CA GLY A 60 -9.57 8.25 10.74
C GLY A 60 -8.12 8.68 10.97
N ASP A 61 -7.42 7.90 11.79
CA ASP A 61 -6.03 8.15 12.20
C ASP A 61 -5.03 7.29 11.42
N VAL A 62 -5.53 6.36 10.62
CA VAL A 62 -4.74 5.42 9.85
C VAL A 62 -5.23 5.43 8.41
N VAL A 63 -4.31 5.33 7.45
CA VAL A 63 -4.64 5.19 6.02
C VAL A 63 -4.05 3.91 5.47
N SER A 64 -4.88 3.05 4.90
CA SER A 64 -4.42 1.94 4.07
C SER A 64 -4.17 2.46 2.66
N LEU A 65 -3.03 2.11 2.09
CA LEU A 65 -2.66 2.51 0.74
C LEU A 65 -2.28 1.26 -0.04
N GLU A 66 -2.96 1.05 -1.16
CA GLU A 66 -2.70 -0.02 -2.10
C GLU A 66 -2.12 0.56 -3.38
N VAL A 67 -1.18 -0.15 -3.99
CA VAL A 67 -0.76 0.07 -5.37
C VAL A 67 -0.94 -1.26 -6.09
N ARG A 68 -1.82 -1.25 -7.09
CA ARG A 68 -2.19 -2.44 -7.86
C ARG A 68 -1.61 -2.36 -9.24
N ASP A 69 -0.99 -3.45 -9.67
CA ASP A 69 -0.58 -3.68 -11.06
C ASP A 69 -1.72 -4.39 -11.80
N MET A 70 -2.33 -3.70 -12.76
CA MET A 70 -3.43 -4.24 -13.55
C MET A 70 -2.98 -5.26 -14.61
N ARG A 71 -1.70 -5.24 -15.03
CA ARG A 71 -1.19 -6.15 -16.07
C ARG A 71 -0.50 -7.37 -15.50
N TRP A 72 0.10 -7.23 -14.33
CA TRP A 72 0.81 -8.26 -13.56
C TRP A 72 1.80 -9.09 -14.37
N ASN A 73 3.10 -8.85 -14.15
CA ASN A 73 4.16 -9.79 -14.49
C ASN A 73 5.22 -9.84 -13.37
N ALA A 74 6.09 -10.85 -13.38
CA ALA A 74 7.05 -11.06 -12.29
C ALA A 74 8.08 -9.90 -12.19
N ASP A 75 8.43 -9.29 -13.32
CA ASP A 75 9.39 -8.19 -13.39
C ASP A 75 8.78 -6.89 -12.84
N SER A 76 7.52 -6.61 -13.19
CA SER A 76 6.77 -5.46 -12.68
C SER A 76 6.52 -5.57 -11.18
N GLN A 77 6.24 -6.76 -10.65
CA GLN A 77 6.10 -6.98 -9.21
C GLN A 77 7.40 -6.69 -8.46
N SER A 78 8.54 -7.14 -8.99
CA SER A 78 9.85 -6.92 -8.35
C SER A 78 10.23 -5.44 -8.35
N LEU A 79 9.97 -4.73 -9.45
CA LEU A 79 10.14 -3.28 -9.54
C LEU A 79 9.21 -2.54 -8.58
N LEU A 80 7.96 -2.97 -8.49
CA LEU A 80 6.98 -2.40 -7.59
C LEU A 80 7.44 -2.53 -6.13
N GLU A 81 7.86 -3.71 -5.69
CA GLU A 81 8.40 -3.95 -4.35
C GLU A 81 9.61 -3.06 -4.02
N GLN A 82 10.45 -2.73 -5.01
CA GLN A 82 11.61 -1.84 -4.83
C GLN A 82 11.22 -0.37 -4.69
N LEU A 83 10.23 0.10 -5.47
CA LEU A 83 9.82 1.51 -5.51
C LEU A 83 8.87 1.91 -4.37
N VAL A 84 8.14 0.93 -3.85
CA VAL A 84 7.09 1.10 -2.84
C VAL A 84 7.51 1.86 -1.59
N PRO A 85 8.66 1.58 -0.93
CA PRO A 85 9.06 2.33 0.27
C PRO A 85 9.20 3.83 0.00
N SER A 86 9.78 4.20 -1.14
CA SER A 86 9.96 5.60 -1.55
C SER A 86 8.62 6.24 -1.91
N TYR A 87 7.76 5.53 -2.63
CA TYR A 87 6.41 5.99 -2.99
C TYR A 87 5.55 6.26 -1.75
N PHE A 88 5.48 5.32 -0.81
CA PHE A 88 4.69 5.47 0.42
C PHE A 88 5.25 6.56 1.34
N LYS A 89 6.57 6.74 1.40
CA LYS A 89 7.17 7.87 2.12
C LYS A 89 6.76 9.22 1.51
N ALA A 90 6.77 9.33 0.18
CA ALA A 90 6.31 10.53 -0.51
C ALA A 90 4.81 10.77 -0.27
N TYR A 91 3.99 9.71 -0.28
CA TYR A 91 2.56 9.80 0.01
C TYR A 91 2.28 10.26 1.45
N LYS A 92 2.98 9.69 2.44
CA LYS A 92 2.91 10.13 3.86
C LYS A 92 3.18 11.63 3.99
N LYS A 93 4.22 12.13 3.30
CA LYS A 93 4.55 13.57 3.27
C LYS A 93 3.44 14.41 2.63
N LYS A 94 2.87 13.94 1.52
CA LYS A 94 1.76 14.61 0.82
C LYS A 94 0.51 14.74 1.70
N LEU A 95 0.21 13.72 2.50
CA LEU A 95 -0.90 13.73 3.45
C LEU A 95 -0.68 14.64 4.65
N GLY A 96 0.53 15.16 4.86
CA GLY A 96 0.85 15.95 6.04
C GLY A 96 0.87 15.13 7.33
N CYS A 97 1.02 13.80 7.25
CA CYS A 97 1.23 12.99 8.43
C CYS A 97 2.54 13.43 9.10
N SER A 98 2.46 14.00 10.30
CA SER A 98 3.64 14.27 11.13
C SER A 98 4.45 12.99 11.29
N THR A 99 5.78 13.12 11.23
CA THR A 99 6.69 11.97 11.26
C THR A 99 6.70 11.34 12.63
#